data_AF-A0A662BQA2-F1
#
_entry.id   AF-A0A662BQA2-F1
#
_cell.length_a   1.000
_cell.length_b   1.000
_cell.length_c   1.000
_cell.angle_alpha   90.00
_cell.angle_beta   90.00
_cell.angle_gamma   90.00
#
_symmetry.space_group_name_H-M   'P 1'
#
loop_
_entity.id
_entity.type
_entity.pdbx_description
1 polymer ?
#
loop_
_entity_poly.entity_id
_entity_poly.type
_entity_poly.pdbx_seq_one_letter_code
_entity_poly.pdbx_strand_id
1 'polypeptide(L)'
;MSYLNKDIRWHQRFINFNRAFEQFERFLKQEKLNDMEKQGLIKAFEYTYELSWKTLQDLLKEKGYTDILGPKPVIKQSFQDGYISDGKNWMRMHVSRNLTSHTYDEETAEEIIKDIKYLYFSLFKKLKTKLDKEKAGK
;
A
#
# COMPACT_ATOMS: atom_id res chain seq x y z
N MET A 1 -7.12 2.76 -37.20
CA MET A 1 -7.04 1.53 -36.38
C MET A 1 -6.24 1.84 -35.13
N SER A 2 -6.91 2.23 -34.05
CA SER A 2 -6.26 2.53 -32.77
C SER A 2 -5.70 1.24 -32.20
N TYR A 3 -4.38 1.16 -32.09
CA TYR A 3 -3.72 0.05 -31.43
C TYR A 3 -4.22 -0.03 -29.99
N LEU A 4 -4.82 -1.18 -29.68
CA LEU A 4 -5.26 -1.63 -28.37
C LEU A 4 -4.47 -1.01 -27.23
N ASN A 5 -5.10 -0.12 -26.48
CA ASN A 5 -4.73 0.14 -25.10
C ASN A 5 -5.01 -1.17 -24.34
N LYS A 6 -4.06 -2.12 -24.40
CA LYS A 6 -4.12 -3.34 -23.59
C LYS A 6 -4.28 -2.86 -22.16
N ASP A 7 -5.38 -3.23 -21.54
CA ASP A 7 -5.73 -2.83 -20.20
C ASP A 7 -4.73 -3.51 -19.23
N ILE A 8 -3.59 -2.87 -19.00
CA ILE A 8 -2.51 -3.46 -18.21
C ILE A 8 -3.02 -3.57 -16.77
N ARG A 9 -3.12 -4.81 -16.29
CA ARG A 9 -3.73 -5.15 -14.99
C ARG A 9 -3.18 -4.32 -13.84
N TRP A 10 -1.86 -4.13 -13.79
CA TRP A 10 -1.24 -3.34 -12.72
C TRP A 10 -1.58 -1.85 -12.82
N HIS A 11 -1.82 -1.28 -14.02
CA HIS A 11 -2.31 0.10 -14.17
C HIS A 11 -3.73 0.26 -13.60
N GLN A 12 -4.63 -0.69 -13.89
CA GLN A 12 -5.98 -0.69 -13.34
C GLN A 12 -5.95 -0.77 -11.81
N ARG A 13 -5.15 -1.69 -11.28
CA ARG A 13 -5.00 -1.85 -9.84
C ARG A 13 -4.35 -0.64 -9.18
N PHE A 14 -3.40 0.00 -9.85
CA PHE A 14 -2.76 1.23 -9.39
C PHE A 14 -3.75 2.40 -9.28
N ILE A 15 -4.74 2.51 -10.19
CA ILE A 15 -5.84 3.48 -10.05
C ILE A 15 -6.60 3.26 -8.75
N ASN A 16 -6.91 2.01 -8.41
CA ASN A 16 -7.61 1.68 -7.16
C ASN A 16 -6.73 1.97 -5.94
N PHE A 17 -5.44 1.66 -5.99
CA PHE A 17 -4.48 2.03 -4.94
C PHE A 17 -4.42 3.55 -4.74
N ASN A 18 -4.41 4.34 -5.81
CA ASN A 18 -4.40 5.80 -5.72
C ASN A 18 -5.65 6.34 -5.03
N ARG A 19 -6.85 5.86 -5.41
CA ARG A 19 -8.11 6.23 -4.75
C ARG A 19 -8.11 5.87 -3.27
N ALA A 20 -7.61 4.68 -2.93
CA ALA A 20 -7.46 4.24 -1.55
C ALA A 20 -6.49 5.13 -0.76
N PHE A 21 -5.33 5.44 -1.35
CA PHE A 21 -4.33 6.30 -0.76
C PHE A 21 -4.84 7.73 -0.55
N GLU A 22 -5.61 8.28 -1.48
CA GLU A 22 -6.25 9.59 -1.32
C GLU A 22 -7.21 9.60 -0.13
N GLN A 23 -8.06 8.57 0.03
CA GLN A 23 -8.95 8.47 1.18
C GLN A 23 -8.18 8.31 2.49
N PHE A 24 -7.10 7.52 2.48
CA PHE A 24 -6.19 7.38 3.62
C PHE A 24 -5.52 8.70 3.99
N GLU A 25 -5.05 9.47 3.01
CA GLU A 25 -4.43 10.79 3.24
C GLU A 25 -5.41 11.78 3.88
N ARG A 26 -6.70 11.72 3.56
CA ARG A 26 -7.71 12.62 4.14
C ARG A 26 -7.81 12.50 5.66
N PHE A 27 -7.73 11.29 6.21
CA PHE A 27 -7.71 11.10 7.67
C PHE A 27 -6.47 11.71 8.32
N LEU A 28 -5.33 11.70 7.62
CA LEU A 28 -4.06 12.22 8.15
C LEU A 28 -3.95 13.74 8.10
N LYS A 29 -4.88 14.42 7.42
CA LYS A 29 -5.00 15.89 7.42
C LYS A 29 -5.71 16.44 8.65
N GLN A 30 -6.40 15.59 9.42
CA GLN A 30 -7.06 16.01 10.66
C GLN A 30 -6.05 16.05 11.82
N GLU A 31 -6.07 17.11 12.62
CA GLU A 31 -5.19 17.26 13.80
C GLU A 31 -5.50 16.22 14.89
N LYS A 32 -6.79 15.91 15.08
CA LYS A 32 -7.28 14.92 16.05
C LYS A 32 -8.35 14.05 15.39
N LEU A 33 -8.36 12.78 15.77
CA LEU A 33 -9.34 11.79 15.33
C LEU A 33 -10.15 11.36 16.55
N ASN A 34 -11.47 11.37 16.44
CA ASN A 34 -12.33 10.67 17.40
C ASN A 34 -12.27 9.14 17.17
N ASP A 35 -12.88 8.36 18.06
CA ASP A 35 -12.77 6.89 18.02
C ASP A 35 -13.34 6.27 16.74
N MET A 36 -14.41 6.83 16.18
CA MET A 36 -14.96 6.38 14.89
C MET A 36 -14.00 6.72 13.74
N GLU A 37 -13.39 7.89 13.76
CA GLU A 37 -12.40 8.30 12.75
C GLU A 37 -11.11 7.47 12.85
N LYS A 38 -10.68 7.08 14.06
CA LYS A 38 -9.57 6.13 14.27
C LYS A 38 -9.86 4.78 13.63
N GLN A 39 -11.06 4.23 13.83
CA GLN A 39 -11.49 3.00 13.16
C GLN A 39 -11.51 3.18 11.63
N GLY A 40 -12.00 4.33 11.15
CA GLY A 40 -11.97 4.69 9.73
C GLY A 40 -10.55 4.74 9.16
N LEU A 41 -9.59 5.30 9.89
CA LEU A 41 -8.17 5.35 9.52
C LEU A 41 -7.56 3.95 9.45
N ILE A 42 -7.82 3.09 10.45
CA ILE A 42 -7.35 1.70 10.45
C ILE A 42 -7.91 0.96 9.23
N LYS A 43 -9.22 1.13 8.96
CA LYS A 43 -9.84 0.50 7.78
C LYS A 43 -9.22 1.02 6.48
N ALA A 44 -8.93 2.32 6.41
CA ALA A 44 -8.27 2.94 5.29
C ALA A 44 -6.86 2.40 5.05
N PHE A 45 -6.11 2.20 6.12
CA PHE A 45 -4.83 1.54 6.09
C PHE A 45 -4.92 0.12 5.55
N GLU A 46 -5.87 -0.71 6.01
CA GLU A 46 -6.00 -2.11 5.58
C GLU A 46 -6.16 -2.25 4.07
N TYR A 47 -7.13 -1.54 3.47
CA TYR A 47 -7.37 -1.66 2.04
C TYR A 47 -6.28 -0.99 1.21
N THR A 48 -5.64 0.08 1.72
CA THR A 48 -4.52 0.74 1.04
C THR A 48 -3.30 -0.18 1.00
N TYR A 49 -2.99 -0.84 2.12
CA TYR A 49 -1.97 -1.87 2.20
C TYR A 49 -2.27 -3.00 1.21
N GLU A 50 -3.50 -3.52 1.22
CA GLU A 50 -3.90 -4.63 0.36
C GLU A 50 -3.72 -4.32 -1.12
N LEU A 51 -4.17 -3.13 -1.55
CA LEU A 51 -4.03 -2.68 -2.92
C LEU A 51 -2.58 -2.41 -3.29
N SER A 52 -1.75 -1.94 -2.36
CA SER A 52 -0.34 -1.64 -2.63
C SER A 52 0.46 -2.88 -3.02
N TRP A 53 0.44 -3.94 -2.19
CA TRP A 53 1.20 -5.16 -2.47
C TRP A 53 0.61 -5.91 -3.66
N LYS A 54 -0.71 -5.87 -3.84
CA LYS A 54 -1.36 -6.45 -5.03
C LYS A 54 -0.98 -5.70 -6.31
N THR A 55 -0.77 -4.39 -6.25
CA THR A 55 -0.31 -3.59 -7.42
C THR A 55 1.12 -3.98 -7.77
N LEU A 56 1.99 -4.09 -6.78
CA LEU A 56 3.36 -4.59 -6.95
C LEU A 56 3.38 -6.01 -7.53
N GLN A 57 2.50 -6.90 -7.06
CA GLN A 57 2.40 -8.25 -7.61
C GLN A 57 2.05 -8.25 -9.10
N ASP A 58 1.06 -7.46 -9.50
CA ASP A 58 0.66 -7.40 -10.91
C ASP A 58 1.78 -6.75 -11.76
N LEU A 59 2.52 -5.78 -11.21
CA LEU A 59 3.69 -5.20 -11.87
C LEU A 59 4.81 -6.22 -12.04
N LEU A 60 5.12 -7.00 -11.01
CA LEU A 60 6.13 -8.05 -11.08
C LEU A 60 5.74 -9.11 -12.13
N LYS A 61 4.46 -9.50 -12.20
CA LYS A 61 3.96 -10.39 -13.26
C LYS A 61 4.16 -9.83 -14.65
N GLU A 62 3.86 -8.54 -14.84
CA GLU A 62 4.13 -7.82 -16.10
C GLU A 62 5.62 -7.78 -16.45
N LYS A 63 6.50 -7.81 -15.44
CA LYS A 63 7.97 -7.87 -15.60
C LYS A 63 8.51 -9.31 -15.78
N GLY A 64 7.64 -10.32 -15.82
CA GLY A 64 8.01 -11.71 -16.06
C GLY A 64 8.10 -12.59 -14.81
N TYR A 65 7.86 -12.04 -13.61
CA TYR A 65 7.83 -12.84 -12.38
C TYR A 65 6.46 -13.49 -12.18
N THR A 66 6.28 -14.71 -12.68
CA THR A 66 4.98 -15.41 -12.63
C THR A 66 4.70 -16.09 -11.29
N ASP A 67 5.75 -16.48 -10.56
CA ASP A 67 5.63 -17.39 -9.41
C ASP A 67 5.67 -16.69 -8.05
N ILE A 68 5.68 -15.35 -8.04
CA ILE A 68 5.74 -14.54 -6.81
C ILE A 68 4.33 -14.29 -6.28
N LEU A 69 3.93 -15.09 -5.29
CA LEU A 69 2.59 -15.08 -4.72
C LEU A 69 2.57 -14.66 -3.25
N GLY A 70 1.65 -13.76 -2.92
CA GLY A 70 1.39 -13.30 -1.56
C GLY A 70 2.24 -12.09 -1.14
N PRO A 71 1.88 -11.46 -0.01
CA PRO A 71 2.44 -10.16 0.38
C PRO A 71 3.95 -10.22 0.68
N LYS A 72 4.41 -11.22 1.44
CA LYS A 72 5.82 -11.30 1.86
C LYS A 72 6.78 -11.50 0.67
N PRO A 73 6.55 -12.47 -0.25
CA PRO A 73 7.42 -12.62 -1.42
C PRO A 73 7.41 -11.40 -2.33
N VAL A 74 6.23 -10.79 -2.54
CA VAL A 74 6.09 -9.57 -3.35
C VAL A 74 6.86 -8.40 -2.75
N ILE A 75 6.75 -8.17 -1.44
CA ILE A 75 7.52 -7.13 -0.75
C ILE A 75 9.02 -7.37 -0.91
N LYS A 76 9.48 -8.62 -0.70
CA LYS A 76 10.89 -8.98 -0.83
C LYS A 76 11.42 -8.70 -2.24
N GLN A 77 10.73 -9.17 -3.28
CA GLN A 77 11.16 -8.95 -4.65
C GLN A 77 11.09 -7.46 -5.04
N SER A 78 10.02 -6.77 -4.66
CA SER A 78 9.87 -5.34 -4.97
C SER A 78 10.97 -4.49 -4.32
N PHE A 79 11.49 -4.92 -3.17
CA PHE A 79 12.65 -4.29 -2.55
C PHE A 79 13.94 -4.59 -3.32
N GLN A 80 14.16 -5.84 -3.72
CA GLN A 80 15.32 -6.25 -4.53
C GLN A 80 15.38 -5.51 -5.87
N ASP A 81 14.22 -5.32 -6.51
CA ASP A 81 14.10 -4.63 -7.81
C ASP A 81 14.04 -3.10 -7.66
N GLY A 82 14.11 -2.56 -6.43
CA GLY A 82 14.13 -1.12 -6.18
C GLY A 82 12.80 -0.38 -6.43
N TYR A 83 11.68 -1.11 -6.42
CA TYR A 83 10.32 -0.53 -6.45
C TYR A 83 9.90 0.03 -5.08
N ILE A 84 10.42 -0.55 -4.01
CA ILE A 84 10.32 0.01 -2.65
C ILE A 84 11.71 0.17 -2.06
N SER A 85 11.91 1.20 -1.24
CA SER A 85 13.24 1.55 -0.70
C SER A 85 13.50 1.06 0.73
N ASP A 86 12.49 0.53 1.42
CA ASP A 86 12.58 0.13 2.83
C ASP A 86 11.85 -1.19 3.09
N GLY A 87 12.45 -2.31 2.67
CA GLY A 87 11.86 -3.63 2.83
C GLY A 87 11.53 -3.98 4.29
N LYS A 88 12.33 -3.51 5.25
CA LYS A 88 12.12 -3.77 6.68
C LYS A 88 10.83 -3.14 7.18
N ASN A 89 10.61 -1.86 6.92
CA ASN A 89 9.40 -1.18 7.38
C ASN A 89 8.16 -1.60 6.57
N TRP A 90 8.31 -2.05 5.32
CA TRP A 90 7.23 -2.72 4.59
C TRP A 90 6.82 -4.06 5.21
N MET A 91 7.79 -4.84 5.70
CA MET A 91 7.50 -6.07 6.45
C MET A 91 6.87 -5.79 7.82
N ARG A 92 7.31 -4.74 8.51
CA ARG A 92 6.64 -4.26 9.73
C ARG A 92 5.18 -3.88 9.45
N MET A 93 4.94 -3.13 8.38
CA MET A 93 3.59 -2.75 7.94
C MET A 93 2.71 -3.96 7.65
N HIS A 94 3.26 -5.02 7.05
CA HIS A 94 2.55 -6.30 6.87
C HIS A 94 2.12 -6.91 8.21
N VAL A 95 3.01 -6.91 9.21
CA VAL A 95 2.71 -7.41 10.56
C VAL A 95 1.61 -6.56 11.21
N SER A 96 1.74 -5.22 11.20
CA SER A 96 0.72 -4.32 11.74
C SER A 96 -0.64 -4.53 11.06
N ARG A 97 -0.68 -4.76 9.75
CA ARG A 97 -1.94 -5.08 9.04
C ARG A 97 -2.55 -6.40 9.53
N ASN A 98 -1.78 -7.41 9.88
CA ASN A 98 -2.37 -8.64 10.43
C ASN A 98 -2.94 -8.42 11.84
N LEU A 99 -2.34 -7.50 12.60
CA LEU A 99 -2.80 -7.12 13.94
C LEU A 99 -4.03 -6.20 13.93
N THR A 100 -4.44 -5.62 12.79
CA THR A 100 -5.65 -4.77 12.76
C THR A 100 -6.93 -5.52 13.12
N SER A 101 -6.94 -6.84 12.97
CA SER A 101 -8.06 -7.68 13.44
C SER A 101 -8.19 -7.73 14.98
N HIS A 102 -7.16 -7.31 15.71
CA HIS A 102 -7.10 -7.25 17.16
C HIS A 102 -7.28 -5.83 17.72
N THR A 103 -7.69 -4.85 16.92
CA THR A 103 -7.83 -3.44 17.35
C THR A 103 -9.01 -3.17 18.28
N TYR A 104 -9.66 -4.22 18.81
CA TYR A 104 -10.52 -4.10 19.99
C TYR A 104 -9.69 -3.86 21.27
N ASP A 105 -8.40 -4.20 21.25
CA ASP A 105 -7.42 -3.77 22.24
C ASP A 105 -6.95 -2.34 21.93
N GLU A 106 -7.18 -1.42 22.87
CA GLU A 106 -6.92 0.01 22.71
C GLU A 106 -5.43 0.30 22.54
N GLU A 107 -4.57 -0.42 23.27
CA GLU A 107 -3.10 -0.26 23.18
C GLU A 107 -2.61 -0.63 21.78
N THR A 108 -3.01 -1.82 21.28
CA THR A 108 -2.70 -2.25 19.91
C THR A 108 -3.20 -1.25 18.86
N ALA A 109 -4.41 -0.71 19.03
CA ALA A 109 -4.99 0.24 18.09
C ALA A 109 -4.18 1.55 18.02
N GLU A 110 -3.80 2.10 19.17
CA GLU A 110 -3.01 3.33 19.26
C GLU A 110 -1.60 3.16 18.69
N GLU A 111 -0.95 2.03 18.94
CA GLU A 111 0.36 1.71 18.34
C GLU A 111 0.29 1.66 16.80
N ILE A 112 -0.73 0.97 16.26
CA ILE A 112 -0.95 0.89 14.82
C ILE A 112 -1.22 2.27 14.23
N ILE A 113 -2.05 3.10 14.87
CA ILE A 113 -2.36 4.47 14.42
C ILE A 113 -1.10 5.35 14.42
N LYS A 114 -0.24 5.21 15.43
CA LYS A 114 1.04 5.91 15.48
C LYS A 114 1.94 5.49 14.31
N ASP A 115 2.09 4.20 14.06
CA ASP A 115 2.90 3.70 12.93
C ASP A 115 2.31 4.14 11.58
N ILE A 116 0.99 4.13 11.44
CA ILE A 116 0.28 4.66 10.28
C ILE A 116 0.68 6.11 9.98
N LYS A 117 0.60 6.97 11.00
CA LYS A 117 0.85 8.42 10.88
C LYS A 117 2.31 8.73 10.60
N TYR A 118 3.22 8.12 11.35
CA TYR A 118 4.63 8.53 11.36
C TYR A 118 5.52 7.69 10.44
N LEU A 119 5.08 6.52 9.99
CA LEU A 119 5.88 5.62 9.17
C LEU A 119 5.19 5.23 7.86
N TYR A 120 4.03 4.58 7.93
CA TYR A 120 3.43 3.90 6.78
C TYR A 120 2.91 4.85 5.69
N PHE A 121 2.41 6.02 6.07
CA PHE A 121 2.03 7.05 5.10
C PHE A 121 3.18 7.42 4.15
N SER A 122 4.39 7.61 4.71
CA SER A 122 5.56 7.96 3.89
C SER A 122 5.95 6.83 2.93
N LEU A 123 5.76 5.57 3.32
CA LEU A 123 6.05 4.40 2.49
C LEU A 123 5.08 4.29 1.32
N PHE A 124 3.77 4.44 1.56
CA PHE A 124 2.78 4.46 0.47
C PHE A 124 3.00 5.62 -0.48
N LYS A 125 3.31 6.81 0.03
CA LYS A 125 3.61 7.98 -0.80
C LYS A 125 4.81 7.75 -1.71
N LYS A 126 5.90 7.18 -1.17
CA LYS A 126 7.09 6.82 -1.96
C LYS A 126 6.76 5.78 -3.04
N LEU A 127 5.99 4.74 -2.71
CA LEU A 127 5.55 3.74 -3.68
C LEU A 127 4.70 4.38 -4.79
N LYS A 128 3.71 5.20 -4.43
CA LYS A 128 2.89 5.94 -5.39
C LYS A 128 3.76 6.71 -6.38
N THR A 129 4.68 7.53 -5.88
CA THR A 129 5.60 8.30 -6.73
C THR A 129 6.46 7.41 -7.63
N LYS A 130 6.95 6.26 -7.12
CA LYS A 130 7.74 5.31 -7.92
C LYS A 130 6.90 4.69 -9.04
N LEU A 131 5.66 4.29 -8.77
CA LEU A 131 4.75 3.70 -9.74
C LEU A 131 4.23 4.71 -10.78
N ASP A 132 4.01 5.96 -10.38
CA ASP A 132 3.69 7.06 -11.32
C ASP A 132 4.82 7.21 -12.35
N LYS A 133 6.09 7.17 -11.91
CA LYS A 133 7.26 7.22 -12.80
C LYS A 133 7.38 5.97 -13.68
N GLU A 134 7.16 4.78 -13.12
CA GLU A 134 7.17 3.52 -13.89
C GLU A 134 6.11 3.53 -14.99
N LYS A 135 4.92 4.07 -14.70
CA LYS A 135 3.82 4.19 -15.67
C LYS A 135 4.12 5.20 -16.77
N ALA A 136 4.79 6.30 -16.43
CA ALA A 136 5.14 7.38 -17.37
C ALA A 136 6.41 7.11 -18.19
N GLY A 137 7.28 6.20 -17.73
CA GLY A 137 8.53 5.82 -18.39
C GLY A 137 8.39 4.69 -19.41
N LYS A 138 7.15 4.23 -19.68
CA LYS A 138 6.77 3.49 -20.88
C LYS A 138 6.04 4.45 -21.81
#